data_AF-A0A5K1A085-F1
#
_entry.id   AF-A0A5K1A085-F1
#
_cell.length_a   1.000
_cell.length_b   1.000
_cell.length_c   1.000
_cell.angle_alpha   90.00
_cell.angle_beta   90.00
_cell.angle_gamma   90.00
#
_symmetry.space_group_name_H-M   'P 1'
#
loop_
_entity.id
_entity.type
_entity.pdbx_description
1 polymer ?
#
loop_
_entity_poly.entity_id
_entity_poly.type
_entity_poly.pdbx_seq_one_letter_code
_entity_poly.pdbx_strand_id
1 'polypeptide(L)' 'IFIFQYYTLVAEELRKYNSEMASLMSNLTEDERNHELPQYSLRTMQAATNNFSNENKLGRGGFGLVYK' A
#
# COMPACT_ATOMS: atom_id res chain seq x y z
N ILE A 1 -41.60 3.57 -15.39
CA ILE A 1 -40.67 3.57 -16.54
C ILE A 1 -39.43 4.42 -16.24
N PHE A 2 -39.54 5.73 -15.98
CA PHE A 2 -38.38 6.60 -15.67
C PHE A 2 -37.55 6.18 -14.44
N ILE A 3 -38.19 5.84 -13.32
CA ILE A 3 -37.49 5.41 -12.10
C ILE A 3 -36.77 4.07 -12.33
N PHE A 4 -37.43 3.11 -13.00
CA PHE A 4 -36.83 1.83 -13.36
C PHE A 4 -35.62 2.05 -14.29
N GLN A 5 -35.77 2.89 -15.32
CA GLN A 5 -34.68 3.26 -16.21
C GLN A 5 -33.51 3.90 -15.47
N TYR A 6 -33.78 4.80 -14.50
CA TYR A 6 -32.75 5.40 -13.66
C TYR A 6 -31.98 4.35 -12.86
N TYR A 7 -32.68 3.42 -12.20
CA TYR A 7 -32.01 2.33 -11.48
C TYR A 7 -31.23 1.40 -12.41
N THR A 8 -31.74 1.10 -13.62
CA THR A 8 -31.03 0.30 -14.62
C THR A 8 -29.74 0.99 -15.05
N LEU A 9 -29.78 2.29 -15.37
CA LEU A 9 -28.60 3.06 -15.78
C LEU A 9 -27.52 3.09 -14.68
N VAL A 10 -27.93 3.35 -13.43
CA VAL A 10 -27.00 3.35 -12.28
C VAL A 10 -26.39 1.96 -12.05
N ALA A 11 -27.19 0.90 -12.20
CA ALA A 11 -26.69 -0.47 -12.06
C ALA A 11 -25.68 -0.84 -13.16
N GLU A 12 -25.89 -0.37 -14.40
CA GLU A 12 -24.96 -0.56 -15.51
C GLU A 12 -23.65 0.20 -15.31
N GLU A 13 -23.70 1.43 -14.79
CA GLU A 13 -22.53 2.22 -14.45
C GLU A 13 -21.68 1.55 -13.36
N LEU A 14 -22.33 1.07 -12.30
CA LEU A 14 -21.65 0.32 -11.24
C LEU A 14 -21.05 -0.99 -11.75
N ARG A 15 -21.77 -1.70 -12.65
CA ARG A 15 -21.25 -2.91 -13.28
C ARG A 15 -20.00 -2.60 -14.11
N LYS A 16 -20.01 -1.50 -14.86
CA LYS A 16 -18.87 -1.07 -15.67
C LYS A 16 -17.67 -0.74 -14.79
N TYR A 17 -17.86 0.05 -13.73
CA TYR A 17 -16.82 0.37 -12.76
C TYR A 17 -16.20 -0.89 -12.13
N ASN A 18 -17.04 -1.82 -11.67
CA ASN A 18 -16.57 -3.06 -11.06
C ASN A 18 -15.83 -3.95 -12.08
N SER A 19 -16.28 -3.99 -13.34
CA SER A 19 -15.59 -4.71 -14.41
C SER A 19 -14.22 -4.11 -14.72
N GLU A 20 -14.11 -2.77 -14.78
CA GLU A 20 -12.85 -2.07 -15.01
C GLU A 20 -11.87 -2.27 -13.85
N MET A 21 -12.34 -2.17 -12.60
CA MET A 21 -11.51 -2.42 -11.42
C MET A 21 -11.04 -3.88 -11.36
N ALA A 22 -11.91 -4.84 -11.67
CA ALA A 22 -11.53 -6.25 -11.73
C ALA A 22 -10.44 -6.49 -12.80
N SER A 23 -10.55 -5.85 -13.96
CA SER A 23 -9.53 -5.91 -15.01
C SER A 23 -8.22 -5.25 -14.59
N LEU A 24 -8.27 -4.11 -13.89
CA LEU A 24 -7.09 -3.44 -13.37
C LEU A 24 -6.36 -4.31 -12.33
N MET A 25 -7.11 -4.93 -11.42
CA MET A 25 -6.57 -5.85 -10.41
C MET A 25 -6.00 -7.13 -11.01
N SER A 26 -6.57 -7.65 -12.10
CA SER A 26 -6.02 -8.82 -12.79
C SER A 26 -4.74 -8.52 -13.56
N ASN A 27 -4.53 -7.27 -13.97
CA ASN A 27 -3.32 -6.84 -14.69
C ASN A 27 -2.13 -6.56 -13.75
N LEU A 28 -2.38 -6.39 -12.45
CA LEU A 28 -1.29 -6.36 -11.46
C LEU A 28 -0.62 -7.73 -11.42
N THR A 29 0.70 -7.73 -11.44
CA THR A 29 1.49 -8.96 -11.28
C THR A 29 1.24 -9.58 -9.90
N GLU A 30 1.45 -10.89 -9.77
CA GLU A 30 1.34 -11.59 -8.47
C GLU A 30 2.17 -10.87 -7.38
N ASP A 31 3.35 -10.37 -7.77
CA ASP A 31 4.29 -9.64 -6.90
C ASP A 31 3.75 -8.26 -6.48
N GLU A 32 3.02 -7.55 -7.34
CA GLU A 32 2.39 -6.27 -7.00
C GLU A 32 1.14 -6.44 -6.14
N ARG A 33 0.39 -7.53 -6.33
CA ARG A 33 -0.76 -7.87 -5.48
C ARG A 33 -0.33 -8.29 -4.08
N ASN A 34 0.85 -8.89 -3.97
CA ASN A 34 1.40 -9.44 -2.74
C ASN A 34 2.55 -8.59 -2.20
N HIS A 35 2.49 -7.26 -2.38
CA HIS A 35 3.50 -6.29 -1.95
C HIS A 35 3.56 -6.21 -0.43
N GLU A 36 4.03 -7.27 0.21
CA GLU A 36 4.42 -7.26 1.60
C GLU A 36 5.63 -6.35 1.74
N LEU A 37 5.52 -5.34 2.60
CA LEU A 37 6.66 -4.52 2.96
C LEU A 37 7.78 -5.43 3.49
N PRO A 38 9.05 -5.20 3.08
CA PRO A 38 10.16 -5.97 3.61
C PRO A 38 10.14 -5.98 5.15
N GLN A 39 10.01 -7.17 5.73
CA GLN A 39 9.99 -7.34 7.18
C GLN A 39 11.40 -7.56 7.70
N TYR A 40 11.85 -6.68 8.59
CA TYR A 40 13.16 -6.79 9.23
C TYR A 40 13.01 -7.15 10.70
N SER A 41 13.83 -8.09 11.17
CA SER A 41 13.90 -8.39 12.59
C SER A 41 14.54 -7.23 13.36
N LEU A 42 14.21 -7.08 14.64
CA LEU A 42 14.88 -6.10 15.51
C LEU A 42 16.40 -6.31 15.54
N ARG A 43 16.87 -7.56 15.50
CA ARG A 43 18.30 -7.88 15.45
C ARG A 43 18.96 -7.33 14.19
N THR A 44 18.29 -7.41 13.05
CA THR A 44 18.77 -6.85 11.78
C THR A 44 18.89 -5.33 11.89
N MET A 45 17.88 -4.67 12.46
CA MET A 45 17.92 -3.21 12.69
C MET A 45 19.04 -2.80 13.66
N GLN A 46 19.26 -3.56 14.73
CA GLN A 46 20.36 -3.33 15.67
C GLN A 46 21.72 -3.51 15.00
N ALA A 47 21.91 -4.56 14.21
CA ALA A 47 23.17 -4.78 13.50
C ALA A 47 23.48 -3.65 12.51
N ALA A 48 22.47 -3.22 11.73
CA ALA A 48 22.63 -2.14 10.76
C ALA A 48 22.98 -0.80 11.42
N THR A 49 22.36 -0.50 12.56
CA THR A 49 22.53 0.79 13.27
C THR A 49 23.67 0.78 14.29
N ASN A 50 24.46 -0.30 14.39
CA ASN A 50 25.43 -0.53 15.47
C ASN A 50 24.80 -0.31 16.86
N ASN A 51 23.74 -1.08 17.12
CA ASN A 51 22.91 -1.00 18.32
C ASN A 51 22.38 0.41 18.61
N PHE A 52 21.88 1.10 17.58
CA PHE A 52 21.38 2.48 17.66
C PHE A 52 22.41 3.47 18.23
N SER A 53 23.68 3.32 17.87
CA SER A 53 24.76 4.22 18.30
C SER A 53 24.49 5.66 17.84
N ASN A 54 24.83 6.64 18.70
CA ASN A 54 24.73 8.06 18.37
C ASN A 54 25.59 8.44 17.15
N GLU A 55 26.67 7.71 16.87
CA GLU A 55 27.53 7.91 15.69
C GLU A 55 26.79 7.64 14.37
N ASN A 56 25.75 6.80 14.41
CA ASN A 56 24.92 6.47 13.26
C ASN A 56 23.61 7.27 13.22
N LYS A 57 23.36 8.13 14.21
CA LYS A 57 22.18 8.99 14.21
C LYS A 57 22.35 10.11 13.19
N LEU A 58 21.42 10.16 12.24
CA LEU A 58 21.33 11.22 11.23
C LEU A 58 20.58 12.45 11.75
N GLY A 59 19.62 12.27 12.65
CA GLY A 59 18.87 13.37 13.21
C GLY A 59 17.65 12.97 14.03
N ARG A 60 16.83 13.97 14.37
CA ARG A 60 15.52 13.81 15.01
C ARG A 60 14.52 14.76 14.38
N GLY A 61 13.40 14.21 13.89
CA GLY A 61 12.26 14.99 13.40
C GLY A 61 11.03 14.82 14.31
N GLY A 62 9.89 15.36 13.88
CA GLY A 62 8.60 15.19 14.59
C GLY A 62 8.12 13.74 14.69
N PHE A 63 8.65 12.86 13.83
CA PHE A 63 8.27 11.45 13.75
C PHE A 63 9.29 10.49 14.39
N GLY A 64 10.37 11.00 14.99
CA GLY A 64 11.33 10.18 15.73
C GLY A 64 12.80 10.37 15.31
N LEU A 65 13.62 9.39 15.68
CA LEU A 65 15.06 9.34 15.40
C LEU A 65 15.30 8.68 14.05
N VAL A 66 16.31 9.16 13.33
CA VAL A 66 16.73 8.59 12.04
C VAL A 66 18.17 8.12 12.19
N TYR A 67 18.46 6.90 11.76
CA TYR A 67 19.79 6.31 11.73
C TYR A 67 20.16 5.95 10.28
N LYS A 68 21.46 6.00 9.97
CA LYS A 68 22.00 5.50 8.69
C LYS A 68 22.19 3.99 8.70
#